data_AF-A0A3B8XJS8-F1
#
_entry.id   AF-A0A3B8XJS8-F1
#
_cell.length_a   1.000
_cell.length_b   1.000
_cell.length_c   1.000
_cell.angle_alpha   90.00
_cell.angle_beta   90.00
_cell.angle_gamma   90.00
#
_symmetry.space_group_name_H-M   'P 1'
#
loop_
_entity.id
_entity.type
_entity.pdbx_description
1 polymer ?
#
loop_
_entity_poly.entity_id
_entity_poly.type
_entity_poly.pdbx_seq_one_letter_code
_entity_poly.pdbx_strand_id
1 'polypeptide(L)' 'CGLFSTVLGPDYNALHANHFHFEMAQWGICR' A
#
# COMPACT_ATOMS: atom_id res chain seq x y z
N CYS A 1 -12.90 7.29 -0.67
CA CYS A 1 -12.26 6.49 0.39
C CYS A 1 -11.13 5.70 -0.25
N GLY A 2 -10.01 5.55 0.46
CA GLY A 2 -8.86 4.77 -0.03
C GLY A 2 -8.95 3.33 0.44
N LEU A 3 -8.68 2.38 -0.45
CA LEU A 3 -8.57 0.96 -0.09
C LEU A 3 -7.34 0.69 0.77
N PHE A 4 -6.25 1.41 0.48
CA PHE A 4 -4.97 1.29 1.14
C PHE A 4 -4.54 2.64 1.70
N SER A 5 -4.00 2.64 2.91
CA SER A 5 -3.41 3.81 3.58
C SER A 5 -2.00 4.08 3.06
N THR A 6 -1.24 3.01 2.82
CA THR A 6 0.13 3.07 2.32
C THR A 6 0.33 2.02 1.22
N VAL A 7 1.03 2.41 0.16
CA VAL A 7 1.51 1.49 -0.88
C VAL A 7 3.02 1.70 -1.06
N LEU A 8 3.81 0.67 -0.74
CA LEU A 8 5.26 0.68 -0.95
C LEU A 8 5.61 -0.20 -2.14
N GLY A 9 6.36 0.35 -3.08
CA GLY A 9 6.80 -0.36 -4.28
C GLY A 9 8.29 -0.64 -4.31
N PRO A 10 8.78 -1.21 -5.43
CA PRO A 10 10.17 -1.57 -5.63
C PRO A 10 11.18 -0.44 -5.39
N ASP A 11 10.77 0.80 -5.65
CA ASP A 11 11.63 1.98 -5.52
C ASP A 11 11.74 2.53 -4.10
N TYR A 12 11.00 1.97 -3.12
CA TYR A 12 11.00 2.47 -1.75
C TYR A 12 12.26 2.09 -0.97
N ASN A 13 12.61 0.80 -0.94
CA ASN A 13 13.85 0.28 -0.35
C ASN A 13 14.13 -1.17 -0.77
N ALA A 14 15.29 -1.71 -0.36
CA ALA A 14 15.74 -3.07 -0.68
C ALA A 14 14.77 -4.18 -0.22
N LEU A 15 13.99 -3.96 0.85
CA LEU A 15 13.02 -4.96 1.33
C LEU A 15 11.80 -5.05 0.41
N HIS A 16 11.47 -4.01 -0.34
CA HIS A 16 10.30 -3.95 -1.22
C HIS A 16 10.66 -4.12 -2.71
N ALA A 17 11.93 -4.33 -3.05
CA ALA A 17 12.43 -4.37 -4.44
C ALA A 17 11.74 -5.40 -5.35
N ASN A 18 11.08 -6.42 -4.79
CA ASN A 18 10.46 -7.52 -5.52
C ASN A 18 8.95 -7.68 -5.27
N HIS A 19 8.33 -6.82 -4.46
CA HIS A 19 6.91 -6.91 -4.16
C HIS A 19 6.32 -5.57 -3.74
N PHE A 20 5.00 -5.45 -3.90
CA PHE A 20 4.25 -4.32 -3.36
C PHE A 20 3.73 -4.64 -1.96
N HIS A 21 3.96 -3.74 -1.01
CA HIS A 21 3.34 -3.78 0.30
C HIS A 21 2.08 -2.90 0.29
N PHE A 22 0.94 -3.49 0.65
CA PHE A 22 -0.34 -2.82 0.72
C PHE A 22 -0.82 -2.80 2.18
N GLU A 23 -0.83 -1.62 2.77
CA GLU A 23 -1.39 -1.41 4.10
C GLU A 23 -2.88 -1.09 3.98
N MET A 24 -3.71 -1.81 4.72
CA MET A 24 -5.16 -1.61 4.70
C MET A 24 -5.55 -0.34 5.43
N ALA A 25 -6.32 0.53 4.77
CA ALA A 25 -6.88 1.71 5.42
C ALA A 25 -7.94 1.31 6.47
N GLN A 26 -7.98 2.03 7.60
CA GLN A 26 -8.96 1.79 8.67
C GLN A 26 -10.42 2.06 8.26
N TRP A 27 -10.69 2.82 7.19
CA TRP A 27 -12.04 3.22 6.79
C TRP A 27 -12.30 3.12 5.27
N GLY A 28 -12.89 1.99 4.88
CA GLY A 28 -13.96 1.85 3.88
C GLY A 28 -13.64 2.04 2.39
N ILE A 29 -14.38 1.33 1.54
CA ILE A 29 -14.50 1.61 0.11
C ILE A 29 -15.64 2.64 -0.05
N CYS A 30 -15.37 3.83 -0.59
CA CYS A 30 -16.46 4.77 -0.90
C CYS A 30 -17.02 4.38 -2.26
N ARG A 31 -18.35 4.47 -2.38
CA ARG A 31 -19.05 4.40 -3.66
C ARG A 31 -19.01 5.75 -4.35
#